data_AF-A0A916Q793-F1
#
_entry.id   AF-A0A916Q793-F1
#
_cell.length_a   1.000
_cell.length_b   1.000
_cell.length_c   1.000
_cell.angle_alpha   90.00
_cell.angle_beta   90.00
_cell.angle_gamma   90.00
#
_symmetry.space_group_name_H-M   'P 1'
#
loop_
_entity.id
_entity.type
_entity.pdbx_description
1 polymer ?
#
loop_
_entity_poly.entity_id
_entity_poly.type
_entity_poly.pdbx_seq_one_letter_code
_entity_poly.pdbx_strand_id
1 'polypeptide(L)' 'MWKDEVKAARKAAGLTQAKMNQIMKVPMRTIQSWEAGDRIPPEYVQILVLEKLEQIKNE' A
#
# COMPACT_ATOMS: atom_id res chain seq x y z
N MET A 1 1.11 12.57 -4.18
CA MET A 1 1.93 12.41 -2.96
C MET A 1 1.79 10.96 -2.53
N TRP A 2 2.89 10.27 -2.22
CA TRP A 2 2.92 8.84 -1.88
C TRP A 2 1.74 8.35 -1.01
N LYS A 3 1.44 9.08 0.08
CA LYS A 3 0.33 8.80 1.01
C LYS A 3 -1.01 8.59 0.30
N ASP A 4 -1.38 9.51 -0.57
CA ASP A 4 -2.68 9.49 -1.24
C ASP A 4 -2.72 8.41 -2.32
N GLU A 5 -1.60 8.20 -3.02
CA GLU A 5 -1.43 7.18 -4.05
C GLU A 5 -1.55 5.76 -3.47
N VAL A 6 -0.79 5.43 -2.41
CA VAL A 6 -0.85 4.09 -1.81
C VAL A 6 -2.22 3.80 -1.20
N LYS A 7 -2.87 4.81 -0.59
CA LYS A 7 -4.20 4.67 -0.02
C LYS A 7 -5.27 4.46 -1.10
N ALA A 8 -5.18 5.20 -2.19
CA ALA A 8 -6.08 5.05 -3.33
C ALA A 8 -5.90 3.68 -4.00
N ALA A 9 -4.66 3.27 -4.28
CA ALA A 9 -4.34 1.97 -4.86
C ALA A 9 -4.84 0.81 -3.99
N ARG A 10 -4.62 0.85 -2.67
CA ARG A 10 -5.12 -0.19 -1.76
C ARG A 10 -6.65 -0.30 -1.79
N LYS A 11 -7.35 0.84 -1.78
CA LYS A 11 -8.81 0.87 -1.85
C LYS A 11 -9.32 0.36 -3.21
N ALA A 12 -8.64 0.72 -4.30
CA ALA A 12 -8.98 0.26 -5.65
C ALA A 12 -8.79 -1.26 -5.80
N ALA A 13 -7.81 -1.84 -5.10
CA ALA A 13 -7.62 -3.29 -4.98
C ALA A 13 -8.62 -3.97 -4.00
N GLY A 14 -9.60 -3.24 -3.46
CA GLY A 14 -10.61 -3.80 -2.55
C GLY A 14 -10.08 -4.22 -1.17
N LEU A 15 -8.86 -3.83 -0.80
CA LEU A 15 -8.20 -4.31 0.42
C LEU A 15 -8.43 -3.38 1.61
N THR A 16 -8.64 -3.94 2.80
CA THR A 16 -8.41 -3.23 4.07
C THR A 16 -6.91 -3.15 4.37
N GLN A 17 -6.49 -2.25 5.28
CA GLN A 17 -5.08 -2.22 5.73
C GLN A 17 -4.66 -3.58 6.34
N ALA A 18 -5.54 -4.23 7.10
CA ALA A 18 -5.30 -5.55 7.65
C ALA A 18 -5.16 -6.63 6.57
N LYS A 19 -5.97 -6.58 5.51
CA LYS A 19 -5.86 -7.53 4.39
C LYS A 19 -4.57 -7.32 3.59
N MET A 20 -4.18 -6.07 3.37
CA MET A 20 -2.89 -5.73 2.76
C MET A 20 -1.70 -6.26 3.58
N ASN A 21 -1.74 -6.12 4.91
CA ASN A 21 -0.75 -6.74 5.81
C ASN A 21 -0.69 -8.27 5.62
N GLN A 22 -1.84 -8.94 5.60
CA GLN A 22 -1.90 -10.39 5.47
C GLN A 22 -1.34 -10.90 4.14
N ILE A 23 -1.65 -10.22 3.03
CA ILE A 23 -1.23 -10.60 1.67
C ILE A 23 0.23 -10.22 1.42
N MET A 24 0.58 -8.95 1.63
CA MET A 24 1.88 -8.38 1.24
C MET A 24 2.94 -8.49 2.34
N LYS A 25 2.57 -8.97 3.53
CA LYS A 25 3.43 -9.09 4.73
C LYS A 25 4.08 -7.77 5.19
N VAL A 26 3.58 -6.64 4.70
CA VAL A 26 3.98 -5.31 5.20
C VAL A 26 3.37 -5.12 6.60
N PRO A 27 4.17 -4.78 7.63
CA PRO A 27 3.64 -4.55 8.97
C PRO A 27 2.50 -3.53 8.98
N MET A 28 1.44 -3.78 9.75
CA MET A 28 0.27 -2.90 9.83
C MET A 28 0.65 -1.44 10.16
N ARG A 29 1.59 -1.26 11.09
CA ARG A 29 2.09 0.06 11.49
C ARG A 29 2.77 0.80 10.32
N THR A 30 3.47 0.08 9.46
CA THR A 30 4.10 0.64 8.26
C THR A 30 3.05 1.15 7.28
N ILE A 31 2.01 0.36 7.02
CA ILE A 31 0.89 0.77 6.14
C ILE A 31 0.19 2.01 6.72
N GLN A 32 -0.06 2.03 8.03
CA GLN A 32 -0.65 3.17 8.71
C GLN A 32 0.21 4.43 8.57
N SER A 33 1.52 4.35 8.83
CA SER A 33 2.42 5.50 8.68
C SER A 33 2.51 6.00 7.23
N TRP A 34 2.49 5.11 6.25
CA TRP A 34 2.42 5.50 4.83
C TRP A 34 1.14 6.26 4.52
N GLU A 35 -0.01 5.76 4.95
CA GLU A 35 -1.33 6.37 4.68
C GLU A 35 -1.66 7.57 5.58
N ALA A 36 -0.90 7.79 6.65
CA ALA A 36 -0.94 9.00 7.47
C ALA A 36 -0.03 10.10 6.87
N GLY A 37 1.00 9.72 6.11
CA GLY A 37 2.03 10.61 5.59
C GLY A 37 3.22 10.80 6.52
N ASP A 38 3.27 10.05 7.63
CA ASP A 38 4.36 10.11 8.62
C ASP A 38 5.67 9.55 8.05
N ARG A 39 5.57 8.64 7.07
CA ARG A 39 6.73 8.03 6.43
C ARG A 39 6.50 7.84 4.95
N ILE A 40 7.51 8.22 4.17
CA ILE A 40 7.60 7.93 2.74
C ILE A 40 8.67 6.83 2.59
N PRO A 41 8.36 5.66 2.03
CA PRO A 41 9.35 4.63 1.78
C PRO A 41 10.22 5.00 0.57
N PRO A 42 11.41 4.38 0.40
CA PRO A 42 12.23 4.59 -0.78
C PRO A 42 11.46 4.32 -2.08
N GLU A 43 11.81 5.01 -3.17
CA GLU A 43 11.07 4.94 -4.44
C GLU A 43 10.89 3.52 -4.97
N TYR A 44 11.91 2.65 -4.86
CA TYR A 44 11.79 1.26 -5.31
C TYR A 44 10.69 0.49 -4.55
N VAL A 45 10.49 0.79 -3.27
CA VAL A 45 9.40 0.18 -2.47
C VAL A 45 8.06 0.74 -2.91
N GLN A 46 8.00 2.02 -3.26
CA GLN A 46 6.77 2.63 -3.77
C GLN A 46 6.31 1.93 -5.05
N ILE A 47 7.23 1.73 -5.99
CA ILE A 47 6.98 1.02 -7.25
C ILE A 47 6.47 -0.40 -6.98
N LEU A 48 7.20 -1.20 -6.19
CA LEU A 48 6.83 -2.59 -5.89
C LEU A 48 5.46 -2.71 -5.20
N VAL A 49 5.15 -1.79 -4.29
CA VAL A 49 3.86 -1.79 -3.57
C VAL A 49 2.72 -1.45 -4.53
N LEU A 50 2.88 -0.43 -5.36
CA LEU A 50 1.84 -0.02 -6.32
C LEU A 50 1.61 -1.09 -7.38
N GLU A 51 2.67 -1.68 -7.93
CA GLU A 51 2.57 -2.79 -8.88
C GLU A 51 1.83 -3.98 -8.29
N LYS A 52 2.14 -4.36 -7.04
CA LYS A 52 1.45 -5.50 -6.42
C LYS A 52 -0.02 -5.21 -6.14
N LEU A 53 -0.36 -3.99 -5.74
CA LEU A 53 -1.75 -3.58 -5.54
C LEU A 53 -2.52 -3.55 -6.87
N GLU A 54 -1.91 -3.10 -7.96
CA GLU A 54 -2.53 -3.13 -9.29
C GLU A 54 -2.73 -4.57 -9.81
N GLN A 55 -1.78 -5.48 -9.55
CA GLN A 55 -1.98 -6.91 -9.84
C GLN A 55 -3.20 -7.46 -9.11
N ILE A 56 -3.31 -7.22 -7.80
CA ILE A 56 -4.44 -7.71 -6.98
C ILE A 56 -5.78 -7.11 -7.44
N LYS A 57 -5.79 -5.87 -7.93
CA LYS A 57 -7.00 -5.23 -8.47
C LYS A 57 -7.51 -5.90 -9.76
N ASN A 58 -6.60 -6.42 -10.57
CA ASN A 58 -6.91 -7.01 -11.88
C ASN A 58 -7.11 -8.54 -11.83
N GLU A 59 -6.96 -9.13 -10.64
CA GLU A 59 -7.32 -10.53 -10.32
C GLU A 59 -8.80 -10.62 -9.92
#